data_AF-A0A444ZI00-F1
#
_entry.id   AF-A0A444ZI00-F1
#
_cell.length_a   1.000
_cell.length_b   1.000
_cell.length_c   1.000
_cell.angle_alpha   90.00
_cell.angle_beta   90.00
_cell.angle_gamma   90.00
#
_symmetry.space_group_name_H-M   'P 1'
#
loop_
_entity.id
_entity.type
_entity.pdbx_description
1 polymer ?
#
loop_
_entity_poly.entity_id
_entity_poly.type
_entity_poly.pdbx_seq_one_letter_code
_entity_poly.pdbx_strand_id
1 'polypeptide(L)'
;MGQRTPNLVVTDGDKAMRTAIAEVMPSAKHRLCAWHLEKNCVQRVKEAEFWKVFKKAIYANFDVDEFERYWRTSIESLSLGQNTWVQLTYDIKESWATAYLRGRFYAGYRTTSRCEGINSFIKVFLKSTDSILELVHSLDRVVKDYRNNDVTAQFYSTYYTSIPLTGLDAIELSALKLYTRAVFREVKKQIKGVATLLFQGRESISTTIVYSFSKMGRPDRVCKVLYDPNDQKIECECKMWDSDGIPCSHIFCVMKYEGMEEIPETLIFRHWCKIAKDCTTLKMGNDSREHARLLQYSALYSSLTHVVTLGCEEVEDFAFAQDAISDLNIKFNMYATFFIY
;
A
#
# COMPACT_ATOMS: atom_id res chain seq x y z
N MET A 1 -17.22 -12.31 -10.26
CA MET A 1 -16.19 -11.23 -10.26
C MET A 1 -16.90 -9.90 -10.54
N GLY A 2 -16.79 -8.90 -9.66
CA GLY A 2 -17.47 -7.62 -9.86
C GLY A 2 -16.91 -6.86 -11.06
N GLN A 3 -17.78 -6.31 -11.91
CA GLN A 3 -17.49 -5.59 -13.16
C GLN A 3 -16.73 -4.24 -12.97
N ARG A 4 -15.69 -4.19 -12.13
CA ARG A 4 -14.85 -3.01 -11.96
C ARG A 4 -13.53 -3.21 -12.69
N THR A 5 -13.33 -2.47 -13.77
CA THR A 5 -12.04 -2.37 -14.47
C THR A 5 -11.00 -1.76 -13.53
N PRO A 6 -9.76 -2.29 -13.47
CA PRO A 6 -8.71 -1.72 -12.65
C PRO A 6 -8.33 -0.32 -13.14
N ASN A 7 -8.00 0.58 -12.21
CA ASN A 7 -7.53 1.93 -12.55
C ASN A 7 -6.06 1.93 -13.02
N LEU A 8 -5.30 0.90 -12.65
CA LEU A 8 -3.86 0.77 -12.88
C LEU A 8 -3.51 -0.70 -13.16
N VAL A 9 -2.63 -0.92 -14.13
CA VAL A 9 -1.97 -2.22 -14.34
C VAL A 9 -0.46 -2.01 -14.34
N VAL A 10 0.26 -2.77 -13.51
CA VAL A 10 1.73 -2.72 -13.42
C VAL A 10 2.31 -3.97 -14.10
N THR A 11 3.19 -3.81 -15.08
CA THR A 11 3.90 -4.94 -15.72
C THR A 11 5.39 -4.66 -15.90
N ASP A 12 6.16 -5.67 -16.27
CA ASP A 12 7.60 -5.59 -16.59
C ASP A 12 7.91 -4.87 -17.92
N GLY A 13 6.89 -4.54 -18.71
CA GLY A 13 7.03 -3.87 -20.00
C GLY A 13 6.97 -4.78 -21.23
N ASP A 14 6.50 -6.02 -21.07
CA ASP A 14 6.23 -6.89 -22.22
C ASP A 14 5.27 -6.23 -23.25
N LYS A 15 5.62 -6.34 -24.54
CA LYS A 15 4.88 -5.68 -25.63
C LYS A 15 3.50 -6.30 -25.86
N ALA A 16 3.37 -7.62 -25.71
CA ALA A 16 2.10 -8.29 -25.86
C ALA A 16 1.16 -7.92 -24.72
N MET A 17 1.66 -7.90 -23.48
CA MET A 17 0.91 -7.43 -22.32
C MET A 17 0.44 -5.98 -22.48
N ARG A 18 1.30 -5.07 -22.94
CA ARG A 18 0.91 -3.68 -23.20
C ARG A 18 -0.23 -3.59 -24.21
N THR A 19 -0.15 -4.36 -25.29
CA THR A 19 -1.18 -4.38 -26.34
C THR A 19 -2.50 -4.94 -25.80
N ALA A 20 -2.44 -6.07 -25.09
CA ALA A 20 -3.61 -6.69 -24.48
C ALA A 20 -4.26 -5.80 -23.41
N ILE A 21 -3.47 -5.08 -22.60
CA ILE A 21 -4.02 -4.13 -21.61
C ILE A 21 -4.75 -2.99 -22.31
N ALA A 22 -4.18 -2.44 -23.39
CA ALA A 22 -4.82 -1.36 -24.14
C ALA A 22 -6.14 -1.81 -24.79
N GLU A 23 -6.24 -3.07 -25.21
CA GLU A 23 -7.44 -3.65 -25.81
C GLU A 23 -8.51 -4.02 -24.78
N VAL A 24 -8.13 -4.75 -23.73
CA VAL A 24 -9.06 -5.33 -22.75
C VAL A 24 -9.42 -4.35 -21.63
N MET A 25 -8.50 -3.44 -21.28
CA MET A 25 -8.64 -2.49 -20.17
C MET A 25 -8.19 -1.08 -20.58
N PRO A 26 -8.82 -0.46 -21.60
CA PRO A 26 -8.39 0.83 -22.15
C PRO A 26 -8.45 1.99 -21.15
N SER A 27 -9.30 1.89 -20.12
CA SER A 27 -9.39 2.87 -19.04
C SER A 27 -8.27 2.74 -18.00
N ALA A 28 -7.60 1.59 -17.93
CA ALA A 28 -6.54 1.35 -16.98
C ALA A 28 -5.25 2.02 -17.44
N LYS A 29 -4.62 2.81 -16.57
CA LYS A 29 -3.28 3.32 -16.89
C LYS A 29 -2.29 2.17 -16.78
N HIS A 30 -1.49 1.97 -17.83
CA HIS A 30 -0.35 1.07 -17.77
C HIS A 30 0.84 1.75 -17.12
N ARG A 31 1.44 1.09 -16.12
CA ARG A 31 2.68 1.50 -15.46
C ARG A 31 3.71 0.39 -15.57
N LEU A 32 4.96 0.77 -15.81
CA LEU A 32 6.09 -0.15 -15.80
C LEU A 32 6.60 -0.36 -14.37
N CYS A 33 6.97 -1.59 -14.07
CA CYS A 33 7.57 -1.97 -12.80
C CYS A 33 8.94 -1.28 -12.65
N ALA A 34 9.07 -0.46 -11.61
CA ALA A 34 10.31 0.26 -11.33
C ALA A 34 11.50 -0.68 -11.07
N TRP A 35 11.28 -1.86 -10.46
CA TRP A 35 12.36 -2.83 -10.22
C TRP A 35 12.93 -3.38 -11.52
N HIS A 36 12.07 -3.77 -12.47
CA HIS A 36 12.50 -4.21 -13.79
C HIS A 36 13.22 -3.09 -14.55
N LEU A 37 12.75 -1.85 -14.44
CA LEU A 37 13.42 -0.69 -15.02
C LEU A 37 14.81 -0.45 -14.41
N GLU A 38 14.94 -0.52 -13.08
CA GLU A 38 16.23 -0.38 -12.39
C GLU A 38 17.19 -1.51 -12.79
N LYS A 39 16.71 -2.75 -12.88
CA LYS A 39 17.50 -3.90 -13.33
C LYS A 39 17.96 -3.71 -14.79
N ASN A 40 17.05 -3.30 -15.67
CA ASN A 40 17.36 -3.03 -17.07
C ASN A 40 18.36 -1.86 -17.20
N CYS A 41 18.23 -0.81 -16.38
CA CYS A 41 19.18 0.29 -16.32
C CYS A 41 20.60 -0.22 -16.04
N VAL A 42 20.77 -1.03 -14.98
CA VAL A 42 22.09 -1.57 -14.60
C VAL A 42 22.67 -2.49 -15.71
N GLN A 43 21.81 -3.26 -16.38
CA GLN A 43 22.25 -4.18 -17.44
C GLN A 43 22.59 -3.46 -18.75
N ARG A 44 21.87 -2.38 -19.10
CA ARG A 44 21.95 -1.71 -20.40
C ARG A 44 22.83 -0.48 -20.38
N VAL A 45 22.94 0.20 -19.24
CA VAL A 45 23.73 1.40 -19.06
C VAL A 45 24.83 1.07 -18.07
N LYS A 46 26.05 0.83 -18.58
CA LYS A 46 27.24 0.51 -17.81
C LYS A 46 27.86 1.74 -17.11
N GLU A 47 27.01 2.68 -16.68
CA GLU A 47 27.39 3.91 -15.97
C GLU A 47 26.77 3.87 -14.57
N ALA A 48 27.62 3.77 -13.54
CA ALA A 48 27.18 3.55 -12.17
C ALA A 48 26.41 4.76 -11.61
N GLU A 49 26.81 5.97 -11.99
CA GLU A 49 26.12 7.19 -11.55
C GLU A 49 24.75 7.35 -12.20
N PHE A 50 24.57 6.81 -13.41
CA PHE A 50 23.29 6.87 -14.09
C PHE A 50 22.19 6.12 -13.35
N TRP A 51 22.49 5.00 -12.68
CA TRP A 51 21.49 4.30 -11.88
C TRP A 51 20.91 5.20 -10.78
N LYS A 52 21.74 6.01 -10.10
CA LYS A 52 21.25 6.94 -9.06
C LYS A 52 20.37 8.02 -9.67
N VAL A 53 20.78 8.56 -10.82
CA VAL A 53 19.99 9.54 -11.59
C VAL A 53 18.64 8.96 -11.99
N PHE A 54 18.66 7.79 -12.60
CA PHE A 54 17.49 7.10 -13.11
C PHE A 54 16.52 6.74 -11.98
N LYS A 55 17.04 6.22 -10.86
CA LYS A 55 16.27 5.96 -9.65
C LYS A 55 15.58 7.22 -9.14
N LYS A 56 16.29 8.35 -9.10
CA LYS A 56 15.69 9.63 -8.70
C LYS A 56 14.62 10.09 -9.70
N ALA A 57 14.85 9.92 -11.01
CA ALA A 57 13.84 10.23 -12.03
C ALA A 57 12.57 9.38 -11.90
N ILE A 58 12.69 8.10 -11.52
CA ILE A 58 11.54 7.22 -11.28
C ILE A 58 10.73 7.70 -10.06
N TYR A 59 11.41 7.92 -8.93
CA TYR A 59 10.74 8.00 -7.62
C TYR A 59 10.53 9.41 -7.07
N ALA A 60 11.27 10.40 -7.54
CA ALA A 60 11.12 11.76 -7.05
C ALA A 60 9.74 12.29 -7.43
N ASN A 61 9.10 12.97 -6.48
CA ASN A 61 7.84 13.65 -6.73
C ASN A 61 8.07 14.98 -7.45
N PHE A 62 8.64 14.94 -8.66
CA PHE A 62 8.82 16.12 -9.49
C PHE A 62 7.49 16.56 -10.11
N ASP A 63 7.34 17.85 -10.37
CA ASP A 63 6.44 18.25 -11.45
C ASP A 63 7.06 17.92 -12.82
N VAL A 64 6.28 18.11 -13.88
CA VAL A 64 6.70 17.75 -15.24
C VAL A 64 7.92 18.58 -15.66
N ASP A 65 7.93 19.88 -15.39
CA ASP A 65 9.00 20.78 -15.81
C ASP A 65 10.31 20.51 -15.05
N GLU A 66 10.22 20.24 -13.75
CA GLU A 66 11.31 19.77 -12.91
C GLU A 66 11.88 18.45 -13.43
N PHE A 67 11.02 17.49 -13.79
CA PHE A 67 11.46 16.22 -14.34
C PHE A 67 12.21 16.43 -15.65
N GLU A 68 11.66 17.21 -16.58
CA GLU A 68 12.27 17.46 -17.89
C GLU A 68 13.63 18.15 -17.76
N ARG A 69 13.73 19.15 -16.87
CA ARG A 69 14.99 19.83 -16.57
C ARG A 69 16.00 18.87 -15.93
N TYR A 70 15.57 18.13 -14.90
CA TYR A 70 16.42 17.17 -14.19
C TYR A 70 16.95 16.08 -15.12
N TRP A 71 16.08 15.51 -15.96
CA TRP A 71 16.46 14.49 -16.93
C TRP A 71 17.46 15.04 -17.93
N ARG A 72 17.15 16.16 -18.59
CA ARG A 72 18.03 16.80 -19.60
C ARG A 72 19.42 17.05 -19.03
N THR A 73 19.52 17.77 -17.92
CA THR A 73 20.82 18.09 -17.29
C THR A 73 21.59 16.83 -16.91
N SER A 74 20.89 15.79 -16.43
CA SER A 74 21.56 14.55 -16.05
C SER A 74 22.11 13.78 -17.27
N ILE A 75 21.33 13.70 -18.37
CA ILE A 75 21.76 13.03 -19.61
C ILE A 75 22.94 13.78 -20.26
N GLU A 76 22.91 15.11 -20.28
CA GLU A 76 24.01 15.95 -20.76
C GLU A 76 25.28 15.74 -19.92
N SER A 77 25.17 15.81 -18.59
CA SER A 77 26.32 15.67 -17.69
C SER A 77 27.01 14.31 -17.77
N LEU A 78 26.25 13.25 -18.06
CA LEU A 78 26.76 11.88 -18.20
C LEU A 78 27.08 11.51 -19.66
N SER A 79 26.91 12.44 -20.60
CA SER A 79 27.12 12.22 -22.05
C SER A 79 26.31 11.03 -22.61
N LEU A 80 25.11 10.79 -22.08
CA LEU A 80 24.26 9.64 -22.43
C LEU A 80 23.25 9.96 -23.56
N GLY A 81 23.36 11.14 -24.18
CA GLY A 81 22.40 11.62 -25.18
C GLY A 81 22.26 10.72 -26.41
N GLN A 82 23.29 9.92 -26.74
CA GLN A 82 23.28 8.98 -27.87
C GLN A 82 23.01 7.52 -27.45
N ASN A 83 22.77 7.26 -26.16
CA ASN A 83 22.48 5.91 -25.70
C ASN A 83 21.04 5.54 -26.09
N THR A 84 20.91 4.58 -27.02
CA THR A 84 19.61 4.15 -27.56
C THR A 84 18.63 3.67 -26.48
N TRP A 85 19.11 2.98 -25.44
CA TRP A 85 18.22 2.53 -24.37
C TRP A 85 17.70 3.69 -23.53
N VAL A 86 18.54 4.68 -23.25
CA VAL A 86 18.14 5.91 -22.52
C VAL A 86 17.09 6.70 -23.32
N GLN A 87 17.29 6.86 -24.63
CA GLN A 87 16.33 7.52 -25.52
C GLN A 87 14.98 6.79 -25.53
N LEU A 88 14.99 5.49 -25.83
CA LEU A 88 13.76 4.68 -25.87
C LEU A 88 13.02 4.64 -24.52
N THR A 89 13.77 4.66 -23.41
CA THR A 89 13.19 4.70 -22.07
C THR A 89 12.55 6.05 -21.77
N TYR A 90 13.16 7.15 -22.23
CA TYR A 90 12.59 8.49 -22.11
C TYR A 90 11.30 8.66 -22.92
N ASP A 91 11.22 8.06 -24.11
CA ASP A 91 10.01 8.12 -24.95
C ASP A 91 8.76 7.57 -24.23
N ILE A 92 8.96 6.62 -23.32
CA ILE A 92 7.90 5.99 -22.52
C ILE A 92 7.82 6.52 -21.08
N LYS A 93 8.39 7.70 -20.79
CA LYS A 93 8.43 8.34 -19.45
C LYS A 93 7.09 8.40 -18.72
N GLU A 94 6.01 8.60 -19.45
CA GLU A 94 4.65 8.64 -18.89
C GLU A 94 4.20 7.32 -18.25
N SER A 95 4.87 6.22 -18.57
CA SER A 95 4.55 4.89 -18.05
C SER A 95 5.39 4.54 -16.82
N TRP A 96 6.36 5.36 -16.39
CA TRP A 96 7.22 4.98 -15.26
C TRP A 96 7.61 6.12 -14.32
N ALA A 97 7.75 7.35 -14.82
CA ALA A 97 8.17 8.48 -14.02
C ALA A 97 7.01 8.97 -13.13
N THR A 98 7.28 9.13 -11.84
CA THR A 98 6.27 9.58 -10.87
C THR A 98 5.71 10.96 -11.23
N ALA A 99 6.51 11.83 -11.84
CA ALA A 99 6.10 13.16 -12.31
C ALA A 99 4.88 13.13 -13.27
N TYR A 100 4.80 12.10 -14.11
CA TYR A 100 3.72 11.91 -15.09
C TYR A 100 2.56 11.04 -14.57
N LEU A 101 2.78 10.35 -13.46
CA LEU A 101 1.81 9.41 -12.87
C LEU A 101 1.12 9.98 -11.62
N ARG A 102 1.53 11.18 -11.16
CA ARG A 102 0.96 11.88 -10.00
C ARG A 102 -0.54 12.16 -10.18
N GLY A 103 -1.28 12.14 -9.08
CA GLY A 103 -2.72 12.46 -9.07
C GLY A 103 -3.63 11.31 -9.46
N ARG A 104 -3.09 10.10 -9.63
CA ARG A 104 -3.88 8.88 -9.87
C ARG A 104 -3.62 7.88 -8.77
N PHE A 105 -4.69 7.28 -8.25
CA PHE A 105 -4.56 6.29 -7.18
C PHE A 105 -3.83 5.03 -7.68
N TYR A 106 -2.61 4.83 -7.19
CA TYR A 106 -1.80 3.64 -7.39
C TYR A 106 -1.45 2.93 -6.08
N ALA A 107 -1.95 3.41 -4.93
CA ALA A 107 -1.83 2.74 -3.64
C ALA A 107 -0.37 2.41 -3.24
N GLY A 108 0.60 3.24 -3.64
CA GLY A 108 2.03 2.97 -3.46
C GLY A 108 2.61 1.86 -4.36
N TYR A 109 1.81 1.21 -5.23
CA TYR A 109 2.30 0.20 -6.16
C TYR A 109 3.17 0.82 -7.25
N ARG A 110 4.47 0.64 -7.11
CA ARG A 110 5.50 1.10 -8.07
C ARG A 110 6.27 -0.07 -8.70
N THR A 111 6.08 -1.26 -8.17
CA THR A 111 6.78 -2.48 -8.57
C THR A 111 5.82 -3.66 -8.54
N THR A 112 6.16 -4.72 -9.27
CA THR A 112 5.60 -6.07 -9.10
C THR A 112 6.10 -6.74 -7.81
N SER A 113 6.63 -5.98 -6.84
CA SER A 113 7.25 -6.49 -5.61
C SER A 113 6.36 -7.41 -4.78
N ARG A 114 5.03 -7.25 -4.83
CA ARG A 114 4.12 -8.23 -4.21
C ARG A 114 4.19 -9.58 -4.91
N CYS A 115 4.13 -9.60 -6.23
CA CYS A 115 4.28 -10.82 -7.03
C CYS A 115 5.70 -11.40 -6.90
N GLU A 116 6.73 -10.56 -6.95
CA GLU A 116 8.13 -10.98 -6.80
C GLU A 116 8.45 -11.44 -5.38
N GLY A 117 7.88 -10.79 -4.37
CA GLY A 117 8.00 -11.20 -2.97
C GLY A 117 7.33 -12.53 -2.72
N ILE A 118 6.11 -12.73 -3.25
CA ILE A 118 5.43 -14.04 -3.25
C ILE A 118 6.29 -15.08 -3.99
N ASN A 119 6.79 -14.76 -5.19
CA ASN A 119 7.64 -15.67 -5.96
C ASN A 119 8.93 -16.01 -5.21
N SER A 120 9.56 -15.03 -4.58
CA SER A 120 10.78 -15.24 -3.78
C SER A 120 10.50 -16.07 -2.55
N PHE A 121 9.37 -15.84 -1.89
CA PHE A 121 8.96 -16.61 -0.71
C PHE A 121 8.62 -18.04 -1.10
N ILE A 122 7.83 -18.26 -2.15
CA ILE A 122 7.54 -19.59 -2.70
C ILE A 122 8.85 -20.32 -3.04
N LYS A 123 9.81 -19.65 -3.70
CA LYS A 123 11.11 -20.24 -4.03
C LYS A 123 11.89 -20.78 -2.83
N VAL A 124 11.66 -20.29 -1.61
CA VAL A 124 12.29 -20.84 -0.38
C VAL A 124 11.82 -22.28 -0.11
N PHE A 125 10.59 -22.60 -0.52
CA PHE A 125 9.97 -23.90 -0.30
C PHE A 125 10.06 -24.82 -1.53
N LEU A 126 10.71 -24.38 -2.61
CA LEU A 126 10.83 -25.14 -3.85
C LEU A 126 12.27 -25.55 -4.13
N LYS A 127 12.44 -26.76 -4.65
CA LYS A 127 13.67 -27.26 -5.26
C LYS A 127 13.44 -27.50 -6.74
N SER A 128 14.50 -27.39 -7.54
CA SER A 128 14.45 -27.64 -8.98
C SER A 128 14.09 -29.10 -9.34
N THR A 129 14.15 -30.00 -8.37
CA THR A 129 13.85 -31.42 -8.50
C THR A 129 12.44 -31.80 -8.03
N ASP A 130 11.66 -30.84 -7.50
CA ASP A 130 10.32 -31.12 -6.97
C ASP A 130 9.35 -31.50 -8.09
N SER A 131 8.57 -32.53 -7.84
CA SER A 131 7.41 -32.91 -8.67
C SER A 131 6.25 -31.91 -8.50
N ILE A 132 5.27 -31.98 -9.40
CA ILE A 132 4.05 -31.14 -9.30
C ILE A 132 3.29 -31.40 -7.98
N LEU A 133 3.29 -32.65 -7.49
CA LEU A 133 2.65 -32.98 -6.22
C LEU A 133 3.37 -32.31 -5.03
N GLU A 134 4.70 -32.34 -5.02
CA GLU A 134 5.51 -31.68 -4.00
C GLU A 134 5.35 -30.16 -4.05
N LEU A 135 5.24 -29.58 -5.26
CA LEU A 135 4.90 -28.17 -5.45
C LEU A 135 3.57 -27.81 -4.76
N VAL A 136 2.51 -28.60 -4.93
CA VAL A 136 1.21 -28.35 -4.27
C VAL A 136 1.34 -28.38 -2.75
N HIS A 137 2.08 -29.34 -2.20
CA HIS A 137 2.33 -29.41 -0.76
C HIS A 137 3.15 -28.22 -0.24
N SER A 138 4.16 -27.78 -1.00
CA SER A 138 4.94 -26.59 -0.67
C SER A 138 4.09 -25.31 -0.71
N LEU A 139 3.15 -25.21 -1.65
CA LEU A 139 2.20 -24.08 -1.69
C LEU A 139 1.26 -24.08 -0.48
N ASP A 140 0.78 -25.24 0.00
CA ASP A 140 -0.04 -25.31 1.22
C ASP A 140 0.74 -24.84 2.46
N ARG A 141 2.03 -25.21 2.56
CA ARG A 141 2.92 -24.71 3.63
C ARG A 141 3.10 -23.19 3.56
N VAL A 142 3.33 -22.66 2.37
CA VAL A 142 3.41 -21.20 2.14
C VAL A 142 2.14 -20.50 2.64
N VAL A 143 0.95 -21.03 2.33
CA VAL A 143 -0.32 -20.45 2.78
C VAL A 143 -0.45 -20.49 4.31
N LYS A 144 -0.06 -21.59 4.95
CA LYS A 144 -0.06 -21.71 6.43
C LYS A 144 0.87 -20.68 7.08
N ASP A 145 2.08 -20.51 6.56
CA ASP A 145 3.01 -19.50 7.06
C ASP A 145 2.49 -18.07 6.87
N TYR A 146 1.85 -17.77 5.74
CA TYR A 146 1.20 -16.47 5.51
C TYR A 146 0.11 -16.19 6.54
N ARG A 147 -0.72 -17.20 6.86
CA ARG A 147 -1.76 -17.07 7.89
C ARG A 147 -1.15 -16.87 9.27
N ASN A 148 -0.11 -17.63 9.62
CA ASN A 148 0.58 -17.49 10.90
C ASN A 148 1.23 -16.10 11.05
N ASN A 149 1.81 -15.57 9.98
CA ASN A 149 2.36 -14.22 9.95
C ASN A 149 1.28 -13.14 10.14
N ASP A 150 0.08 -13.31 9.55
CA ASP A 150 -1.04 -12.37 9.74
C ASP A 150 -1.54 -12.40 11.20
N VAL A 151 -1.69 -13.59 11.79
CA VAL A 151 -2.07 -13.76 13.22
C VAL A 151 -1.03 -13.12 14.12
N THR A 152 0.25 -13.37 13.87
CA THR A 152 1.37 -12.78 14.62
C THR A 152 1.35 -11.25 14.50
N ALA A 153 1.14 -10.72 13.29
CA ALA A 153 1.06 -9.27 13.06
C ALA A 153 -0.17 -8.65 13.76
N GLN A 154 -1.30 -9.36 13.81
CA GLN A 154 -2.49 -8.93 14.52
C GLN A 154 -2.26 -8.93 16.03
N PHE A 155 -1.68 -9.98 16.60
CA PHE A 155 -1.26 -10.04 18.00
C PHE A 155 -0.39 -8.83 18.35
N TYR A 156 0.69 -8.60 17.59
CA TYR A 156 1.55 -7.44 17.80
C TYR A 156 0.85 -6.09 17.59
N SER A 157 -0.21 -6.02 16.77
CA SER A 157 -0.98 -4.79 16.60
C SER A 157 -1.97 -4.53 17.72
N THR A 158 -2.45 -5.58 18.39
CA THR A 158 -3.42 -5.51 19.49
C THR A 158 -2.72 -5.24 20.81
N TYR A 159 -1.62 -5.93 21.09
CA TYR A 159 -0.97 -5.93 22.40
C TYR A 159 0.23 -4.97 22.51
N TYR A 160 0.80 -4.51 21.39
CA TYR A 160 1.92 -3.57 21.41
C TYR A 160 1.51 -2.23 20.81
N THR A 161 1.22 -1.28 21.69
CA THR A 161 0.95 0.11 21.31
C THR A 161 2.27 0.82 21.02
N SER A 162 2.41 1.39 19.83
CA SER A 162 3.53 2.31 19.55
C SER A 162 3.33 3.56 20.40
N ILE A 163 4.34 3.91 21.20
CA ILE A 163 4.34 5.19 21.92
C ILE A 163 4.37 6.32 20.87
N PRO A 164 3.54 7.37 21.01
CA PRO A 164 3.68 8.60 20.23
C PRO A 164 5.08 9.18 20.44
N LEU A 165 5.77 9.54 19.35
CA LEU A 165 7.17 10.00 19.41
C LEU A 165 7.41 11.29 18.62
N THR A 166 6.36 11.98 18.19
CA THR A 166 6.50 13.25 17.47
C THR A 166 5.73 14.33 18.19
N GLY A 167 6.05 15.60 17.93
CA GLY A 167 5.31 16.73 18.51
C GLY A 167 3.87 16.90 18.00
N LEU A 168 3.24 15.85 17.47
CA LEU A 168 1.86 15.80 16.95
C LEU A 168 1.13 14.57 17.52
N ASP A 169 1.19 14.40 18.85
CA ASP A 169 0.74 13.20 19.56
C ASP A 169 -0.73 12.84 19.31
N ALA A 170 -1.63 13.84 19.33
CA ALA A 170 -3.06 13.61 19.10
C ALA A 170 -3.32 13.00 17.71
N ILE A 171 -2.70 13.56 16.67
CA ILE A 171 -2.79 13.05 15.29
C ILE A 171 -2.15 11.67 15.17
N GLU A 172 -1.00 11.43 15.82
CA GLU A 172 -0.38 10.10 15.85
C GLU A 172 -1.29 9.06 16.50
N LEU A 173 -1.94 9.40 17.62
CA LEU A 173 -2.87 8.51 18.30
C LEU A 173 -4.12 8.23 17.44
N SER A 174 -4.67 9.25 16.79
CA SER A 174 -5.76 9.10 15.82
C SER A 174 -5.36 8.15 14.68
N ALA A 175 -4.20 8.36 14.07
CA ALA A 175 -3.67 7.49 13.02
C ALA A 175 -3.43 6.05 13.48
N LEU A 176 -2.92 5.87 14.70
CA LEU A 176 -2.65 4.55 15.28
C LEU A 176 -3.93 3.75 15.51
N LYS A 177 -5.03 4.42 15.88
CA LYS A 177 -6.35 3.79 16.01
C LYS A 177 -6.91 3.38 14.65
N LEU A 178 -6.82 4.27 13.66
CA LEU A 178 -7.42 4.10 12.33
C LEU A 178 -6.70 3.09 11.43
N TYR A 179 -5.38 3.18 11.32
CA TYR A 179 -4.61 2.48 10.29
C TYR A 179 -4.00 1.16 10.76
N THR A 180 -3.81 0.22 9.83
CA THR A 180 -2.99 -0.97 10.10
C THR A 180 -1.57 -0.59 10.51
N ARG A 181 -0.87 -1.43 11.28
CA ARG A 181 0.50 -1.13 11.76
C ARG A 181 1.48 -0.82 10.62
N ALA A 182 1.33 -1.47 9.47
CA ALA A 182 2.16 -1.20 8.29
C ALA A 182 1.89 0.21 7.71
N VAL A 183 0.63 0.57 7.52
CA VAL A 183 0.24 1.90 7.03
C VAL A 183 0.62 2.99 8.03
N PHE A 184 0.42 2.74 9.33
CA PHE A 184 0.81 3.69 10.39
C PHE A 184 2.29 4.05 10.32
N ARG A 185 3.18 3.12 9.97
CA ARG A 185 4.61 3.43 9.78
C ARG A 185 4.83 4.44 8.65
N GLU A 186 4.08 4.33 7.56
CA GLU A 186 4.16 5.29 6.45
C GLU A 186 3.55 6.65 6.82
N VAL A 187 2.41 6.66 7.51
CA VAL A 187 1.81 7.88 8.08
C VAL A 187 2.79 8.58 9.03
N LYS A 188 3.43 7.83 9.93
CA LYS A 188 4.43 8.37 10.87
C LYS A 188 5.64 8.97 10.17
N LYS A 189 6.07 8.44 9.02
CA LYS A 189 7.11 9.09 8.20
C LYS A 189 6.65 10.46 7.68
N GLN A 190 5.39 10.57 7.27
CA GLN A 190 4.82 11.85 6.81
C GLN A 190 4.69 12.86 7.95
N ILE A 191 4.25 12.43 9.13
CA ILE A 191 4.17 13.26 10.34
C ILE A 191 5.57 13.77 10.72
N LYS A 192 6.59 12.90 10.75
CA LYS A 192 7.99 13.32 10.97
C LYS A 192 8.49 14.32 9.92
N GLY A 193 8.02 14.18 8.68
CA GLY A 193 8.37 15.07 7.57
C GLY A 193 7.95 16.52 7.78
N VAL A 194 6.96 16.79 8.64
CA VAL A 194 6.50 18.15 8.98
C VAL A 194 7.66 19.02 9.49
N ALA A 195 8.59 18.45 10.25
CA ALA A 195 9.76 19.17 10.78
C ALA A 195 10.72 19.69 9.69
N THR A 196 10.62 19.18 8.46
CA THR A 196 11.48 19.61 7.33
C THR A 196 10.84 20.71 6.47
N LEU A 197 9.61 21.12 6.78
CA LEU A 197 8.88 22.12 6.02
C LEU A 197 9.09 23.51 6.60
N LEU A 198 9.21 24.49 5.70
CA LEU A 198 9.33 25.90 5.99
C LEU A 198 8.04 26.59 5.56
N PHE A 199 7.38 27.28 6.49
CA PHE A 199 6.19 28.06 6.19
C PHE A 199 6.57 29.31 5.39
N GLN A 200 5.90 29.51 4.26
CA GLN A 200 6.14 30.65 3.36
C GLN A 200 5.01 31.68 3.42
N GLY A 201 3.80 31.26 3.74
CA GLY A 201 2.67 32.18 3.85
C GLY A 201 1.32 31.47 3.92
N ARG A 202 0.31 32.26 4.29
CA ARG A 202 -1.10 31.87 4.35
C ARG A 202 -1.92 32.99 3.73
N GLU A 203 -2.77 32.63 2.77
CA GLU A 203 -3.68 33.55 2.08
C GLU A 203 -5.10 32.99 2.14
N SER A 204 -6.12 33.86 2.16
CA SER A 204 -7.52 33.44 2.10
C SER A 204 -8.10 33.86 0.76
N ILE A 205 -8.62 32.89 0.00
CA ILE A 205 -9.29 33.11 -1.28
C ILE A 205 -10.74 32.63 -1.12
N SER A 206 -11.68 33.57 -0.97
CA SER A 206 -13.07 33.27 -0.64
C SER A 206 -13.16 32.45 0.66
N THR A 207 -13.75 31.25 0.62
CA THR A 207 -13.87 30.31 1.75
C THR A 207 -12.65 29.42 1.94
N THR A 208 -11.72 29.39 0.98
CA THR A 208 -10.57 28.48 0.99
C THR A 208 -9.31 29.20 1.47
N ILE A 209 -8.59 28.57 2.40
CA ILE A 209 -7.29 29.02 2.90
C ILE A 209 -6.19 28.31 2.10
N VAL A 210 -5.25 29.08 1.57
CA VAL A 210 -4.08 28.59 0.84
C VAL A 210 -2.85 28.70 1.73
N TYR A 211 -2.31 27.55 2.12
CA TYR A 211 -1.03 27.42 2.80
C TYR A 211 0.09 27.20 1.80
N SER A 212 1.20 27.92 1.97
CA SER A 212 2.41 27.77 1.15
C SER A 212 3.57 27.26 2.00
N PHE A 213 4.17 26.16 1.58
CA PHE A 213 5.31 25.55 2.25
C PHE A 213 6.45 25.30 1.27
N SER A 214 7.69 25.52 1.68
CA SER A 214 8.86 25.00 1.00
C SER A 214 9.55 23.95 1.86
N LYS A 215 10.56 23.25 1.30
CA LYS A 215 11.32 22.24 2.06
C LYS A 215 12.69 22.80 2.42
N MET A 216 13.17 22.48 3.62
CA MET A 216 14.55 22.81 4.01
C MET A 216 15.55 22.27 2.97
N GLY A 217 16.45 23.15 2.49
CA GLY A 217 17.39 22.85 1.41
C GLY A 217 16.84 23.01 -0.01
N ARG A 218 15.55 23.36 -0.18
CA ARG A 218 14.89 23.70 -1.45
C ARG A 218 13.83 24.80 -1.26
N PRO A 219 14.25 26.02 -0.89
CA PRO A 219 13.32 27.12 -0.61
C PRO A 219 12.63 27.64 -1.88
N ASP A 220 13.26 27.44 -3.04
CA ASP A 220 12.77 27.79 -4.38
C ASP A 220 11.51 27.02 -4.78
N ARG A 221 11.30 25.85 -4.17
CA ARG A 221 10.15 25.01 -4.45
C ARG A 221 9.07 25.18 -3.39
N VAL A 222 8.03 25.93 -3.74
CA VAL A 222 6.84 26.12 -2.92
C VAL A 222 5.76 25.11 -3.33
N CYS A 223 5.20 24.41 -2.36
CA CYS A 223 4.03 23.54 -2.50
C CYS A 223 2.84 24.22 -1.83
N LYS A 224 1.72 24.32 -2.56
CA LYS A 224 0.48 24.87 -2.02
C LYS A 224 -0.43 23.77 -1.46
N VAL A 225 -1.11 24.09 -0.36
CA VAL A 225 -2.15 23.26 0.25
C VAL A 225 -3.40 24.10 0.42
N LEU A 226 -4.49 23.65 -0.18
CA LEU A 226 -5.80 24.26 -0.10
C LEU A 226 -6.56 23.62 1.07
N TYR A 227 -7.13 24.43 1.93
CA TYR A 227 -7.98 24.00 3.04
C TYR A 227 -9.30 24.74 3.00
N ASP A 228 -10.41 24.01 2.90
CA ASP A 228 -11.75 24.57 3.12
C ASP A 228 -12.24 24.20 4.52
N PRO A 229 -12.40 25.18 5.43
CA PRO A 229 -12.89 24.94 6.78
C PRO A 229 -14.33 24.42 6.86
N ASN A 230 -15.17 24.73 5.87
CA ASN A 230 -16.59 24.33 5.90
C ASN A 230 -16.73 22.84 5.60
N ASP A 231 -16.01 22.37 4.58
CA ASP A 231 -16.05 20.97 4.14
C ASP A 231 -14.98 20.10 4.84
N GLN A 232 -14.13 20.71 5.68
CA GLN A 232 -12.91 20.10 6.23
C GLN A 232 -12.07 19.40 5.15
N LYS A 233 -12.03 20.01 3.96
CA LYS A 233 -11.40 19.43 2.79
C LYS A 233 -10.00 19.98 2.64
N ILE A 234 -9.01 19.10 2.61
CA ILE A 234 -7.59 19.48 2.42
C ILE A 234 -7.07 18.87 1.13
N GLU A 235 -6.63 19.71 0.20
CA GLU A 235 -6.02 19.29 -1.06
C GLU A 235 -4.58 19.80 -1.16
N CYS A 236 -3.65 18.92 -1.56
CA CYS A 236 -2.25 19.27 -1.67
C CYS A 236 -1.78 19.17 -3.12
N GLU A 237 -1.04 20.18 -3.57
CA GLU A 237 -0.43 20.22 -4.90
C GLU A 237 0.55 19.06 -5.15
N CYS A 238 1.12 18.48 -4.09
CA CYS A 238 2.02 17.34 -4.23
C CYS A 238 1.34 16.06 -4.72
N LYS A 239 0.00 16.00 -4.69
CA LYS A 239 -0.86 14.89 -5.14
C LYS A 239 -0.55 13.51 -4.55
N MET A 240 0.18 13.47 -3.43
CA MET A 240 0.56 12.22 -2.78
C MET A 240 -0.65 11.53 -2.16
N TRP A 241 -1.60 12.26 -1.59
CA TRP A 241 -2.82 11.66 -1.05
C TRP A 241 -3.67 11.05 -2.17
N ASP A 242 -3.87 11.75 -3.28
CA ASP A 242 -4.59 11.23 -4.45
C ASP A 242 -3.94 9.96 -5.01
N SER A 243 -2.62 9.86 -4.85
CA SER A 243 -1.81 8.79 -5.42
C SER A 243 -1.70 7.56 -4.53
N ASP A 244 -1.45 7.77 -3.24
CA ASP A 244 -1.13 6.72 -2.28
C ASP A 244 -2.26 6.51 -1.26
N GLY A 245 -3.24 7.41 -1.15
CA GLY A 245 -4.29 7.39 -0.14
C GLY A 245 -3.80 7.70 1.28
N ILE A 246 -2.60 8.25 1.42
CA ILE A 246 -1.96 8.59 2.69
C ILE A 246 -1.70 10.11 2.72
N PRO A 247 -2.15 10.85 3.76
CA PRO A 247 -1.88 12.27 3.86
C PRO A 247 -0.38 12.57 3.87
N CYS A 248 0.06 13.56 3.10
CA CYS A 248 1.47 13.94 3.02
C CYS A 248 1.89 14.86 4.18
N SER A 249 3.20 15.06 4.35
CA SER A 249 3.74 15.99 5.34
C SER A 249 3.16 17.41 5.24
N HIS A 250 2.81 17.90 4.04
CA HIS A 250 2.20 19.23 3.89
C HIS A 250 0.78 19.26 4.48
N ILE A 251 0.00 18.19 4.30
CA ILE A 251 -1.35 18.08 4.87
C ILE A 251 -1.27 18.03 6.40
N PHE A 252 -0.37 17.21 6.95
CA PHE A 252 -0.14 17.18 8.40
C PHE A 252 0.37 18.52 8.95
N CYS A 253 1.12 19.28 8.15
CA CYS A 253 1.52 20.64 8.51
C CYS A 253 0.31 21.58 8.61
N VAL A 254 -0.62 21.54 7.64
CA VAL A 254 -1.88 22.31 7.73
C VAL A 254 -2.69 21.89 8.96
N MET A 255 -2.84 20.59 9.21
CA MET A 255 -3.53 20.08 10.41
C MET A 255 -2.92 20.64 11.69
N LYS A 256 -1.59 20.74 11.77
CA LYS A 256 -0.88 21.38 12.89
C LYS A 256 -1.25 22.86 13.03
N TYR A 257 -1.28 23.63 11.93
CA TYR A 257 -1.61 25.06 11.97
C TYR A 257 -3.07 25.32 12.33
N GLU A 258 -3.97 24.43 11.91
CA GLU A 258 -5.40 24.50 12.22
C GLU A 258 -5.76 23.88 13.58
N GLY A 259 -4.78 23.36 14.32
CA GLY A 259 -5.00 22.77 15.64
C GLY A 259 -5.84 21.49 15.62
N MET A 260 -5.80 20.72 14.53
CA MET A 260 -6.57 19.49 14.39
C MET A 260 -5.95 18.36 15.21
N GLU A 261 -6.77 17.68 15.99
CA GLU A 261 -6.36 16.54 16.82
C GLU A 261 -6.62 15.18 16.15
N GLU A 262 -7.54 15.13 15.20
CA GLU A 262 -7.92 13.91 14.48
C GLU A 262 -7.75 14.07 12.97
N ILE A 263 -7.56 12.95 12.27
CA ILE A 263 -7.51 12.94 10.79
C ILE A 263 -8.94 13.09 10.26
N PRO A 264 -9.24 14.14 9.47
CA PRO A 264 -10.56 14.34 8.87
C PRO A 264 -11.00 13.13 8.05
N GLU A 265 -12.29 12.79 8.08
CA GLU A 265 -12.84 11.66 7.32
C GLU A 265 -12.56 11.77 5.81
N THR A 266 -12.52 13.00 5.28
CA THR A 266 -12.20 13.32 3.88
C THR A 266 -10.80 12.82 3.46
N LEU A 267 -9.89 12.64 4.42
CA LEU A 267 -8.53 12.17 4.22
C LEU A 267 -8.35 10.68 4.54
N ILE A 268 -9.38 10.00 5.03
CA ILE A 268 -9.33 8.58 5.39
C ILE A 268 -9.69 7.71 4.19
N PHE A 269 -8.69 6.98 3.68
CA PHE A 269 -8.93 6.00 2.64
C PHE A 269 -9.17 4.61 3.25
N ARG A 270 -10.43 4.14 3.21
CA ARG A 270 -10.88 2.89 3.87
C ARG A 270 -10.02 1.67 3.60
N HIS A 271 -9.44 1.55 2.41
CA HIS A 271 -8.55 0.44 2.03
C HIS A 271 -7.38 0.25 3.01
N TRP A 272 -6.95 1.32 3.68
CA TRP A 272 -5.80 1.33 4.58
C TRP A 272 -6.15 1.15 6.06
N CYS A 273 -7.43 1.22 6.41
CA CYS A 273 -7.92 1.15 7.79
C CYS A 273 -7.95 -0.28 8.31
N LYS A 274 -7.86 -0.46 9.64
CA LYS A 274 -7.97 -1.77 10.29
C LYS A 274 -9.29 -2.48 9.97
N ILE A 275 -10.37 -1.71 9.89
CA ILE A 275 -11.72 -2.18 9.54
C ILE A 275 -11.89 -2.59 8.08
N ALA A 276 -10.86 -2.46 7.22
CA ALA A 276 -10.93 -2.97 5.86
C ALA A 276 -11.15 -4.51 5.81
N LYS A 277 -10.80 -5.21 6.90
CA LYS A 277 -11.04 -6.65 7.08
C LYS A 277 -12.47 -6.96 7.58
N ASP A 278 -13.20 -5.99 8.13
CA ASP A 278 -14.59 -6.16 8.60
C ASP A 278 -15.53 -6.10 7.40
N CYS A 279 -15.67 -7.23 6.72
CA CYS A 279 -16.48 -7.39 5.51
C CYS A 279 -17.99 -7.45 5.79
N THR A 280 -18.47 -6.93 6.93
CA THR A 280 -19.86 -6.99 7.38
C THR A 280 -20.82 -6.12 6.53
N THR A 281 -20.29 -5.30 5.60
CA THR A 281 -21.07 -4.32 4.82
C THR A 281 -20.90 -4.43 3.29
N LEU A 282 -20.58 -5.60 2.75
CA LEU A 282 -20.81 -5.83 1.32
C LEU A 282 -22.27 -6.27 1.11
N LYS A 283 -23.08 -5.39 0.53
CA LYS A 283 -24.44 -5.69 0.07
C LYS A 283 -24.40 -6.95 -0.80
N MET A 284 -25.10 -7.97 -0.35
CA MET A 284 -25.23 -9.28 -0.98
C MET A 284 -25.78 -9.13 -2.40
N GLY A 285 -24.95 -9.44 -3.40
CA GLY A 285 -25.40 -9.90 -4.70
C GLY A 285 -25.52 -11.43 -4.68
N ASN A 286 -26.45 -11.98 -5.45
CA ASN A 286 -26.97 -13.35 -5.44
C ASN A 286 -25.98 -14.52 -5.71
N ASP A 287 -24.66 -14.32 -5.65
CA ASP A 287 -23.64 -15.38 -5.81
C ASP A 287 -23.29 -16.06 -4.47
N SER A 288 -24.26 -16.07 -3.55
CA SER A 288 -24.01 -15.89 -2.11
C SER A 288 -23.60 -17.14 -1.34
N ARG A 289 -23.84 -18.36 -1.84
CA ARG A 289 -23.79 -19.55 -0.97
C ARG A 289 -22.38 -20.08 -0.74
N GLU A 290 -21.54 -20.17 -1.75
CA GLU A 290 -20.14 -20.60 -1.60
C GLU A 290 -19.27 -19.50 -0.98
N HIS A 291 -19.51 -18.24 -1.37
CA HIS A 291 -18.81 -17.09 -0.80
C HIS A 291 -19.18 -16.90 0.68
N ALA A 292 -20.46 -17.05 1.06
CA ALA A 292 -20.86 -17.02 2.46
C ALA A 292 -20.26 -18.19 3.26
N ARG A 293 -20.18 -19.40 2.67
CA ARG A 293 -19.53 -20.54 3.32
C ARG A 293 -18.04 -20.28 3.57
N LEU A 294 -17.32 -19.72 2.60
CA LEU A 294 -15.90 -19.37 2.76
C LEU A 294 -15.69 -18.29 3.82
N LEU A 295 -16.58 -17.30 3.89
CA LEU A 295 -16.55 -16.25 4.91
C LEU A 295 -16.88 -16.80 6.31
N GLN A 296 -17.93 -17.62 6.43
CA GLN A 296 -18.31 -18.29 7.68
C GLN A 296 -17.19 -19.22 8.18
N TYR A 297 -16.61 -20.00 7.27
CA TYR A 297 -15.48 -20.87 7.56
C TYR A 297 -14.28 -20.06 8.06
N SER A 298 -13.96 -18.96 7.37
CA SER A 298 -12.81 -18.12 7.73
C SER A 298 -13.00 -17.44 9.10
N ALA A 299 -14.22 -16.99 9.42
CA ALA A 299 -14.57 -16.42 10.72
C ALA A 299 -14.44 -17.45 11.85
N LEU A 300 -15.04 -18.64 11.69
CA LEU A 300 -14.98 -19.72 12.67
C LEU A 300 -13.54 -20.23 12.88
N TYR A 301 -12.79 -20.37 11.79
CA TYR A 301 -11.40 -20.79 11.83
C TYR A 301 -10.51 -19.78 12.57
N SER A 302 -10.73 -18.48 12.36
CA SER A 302 -10.01 -17.43 13.09
C SER A 302 -10.31 -17.48 14.59
N SER A 303 -11.56 -17.69 14.98
CA SER A 303 -11.93 -17.84 16.40
C SER A 303 -11.32 -19.09 17.03
N LEU A 304 -11.34 -20.23 16.34
CA LEU A 304 -10.71 -21.47 16.82
C LEU A 304 -9.19 -21.34 16.93
N THR A 305 -8.54 -20.64 16.01
CA THR A 305 -7.09 -20.39 16.06
C THR A 305 -6.71 -19.59 17.31
N HIS A 306 -7.55 -18.65 17.74
CA HIS A 306 -7.34 -17.91 18.98
C HIS A 306 -7.45 -18.81 20.22
N VAL A 307 -8.43 -19.71 20.25
CA VAL A 307 -8.59 -20.72 21.32
C VAL A 307 -7.38 -21.66 21.39
N VAL A 308 -6.89 -22.13 20.25
CA VAL A 308 -5.67 -22.97 20.17
C VAL A 308 -4.45 -22.23 20.70
N THR A 309 -4.35 -20.92 20.44
CA THR A 309 -3.22 -20.10 20.93
C THR A 309 -3.24 -20.01 22.46
N LEU A 310 -4.39 -19.69 23.05
CA LEU A 310 -4.55 -19.61 24.52
C LEU A 310 -4.35 -20.97 25.18
N GLY A 311 -4.90 -22.04 24.59
CA GLY A 311 -4.80 -23.40 25.11
C GLY A 311 -3.40 -24.02 24.97
N CYS A 312 -2.39 -23.32 24.46
CA CYS A 312 -1.01 -23.81 24.39
C CYS A 312 -0.08 -23.12 25.39
N GLU A 313 -0.60 -22.24 26.25
CA GLU A 313 0.20 -21.48 27.23
C GLU A 313 0.54 -22.35 28.46
N GLU A 314 -0.44 -23.06 29.03
CA GLU A 314 -0.26 -23.93 30.19
C GLU A 314 -0.97 -25.29 30.00
N VAL A 315 -0.58 -26.31 30.77
CA VAL A 315 -1.12 -27.68 30.65
C VAL A 315 -2.61 -27.73 31.02
N GLU A 316 -3.01 -26.92 31.99
CA GLU A 316 -4.40 -26.78 32.43
C GLU A 316 -5.27 -26.10 31.34
N ASP A 317 -4.73 -25.09 30.66
CA ASP A 317 -5.41 -24.40 29.56
C ASP A 317 -5.55 -25.30 28.32
N PHE A 318 -4.57 -26.18 28.08
CA PHE A 318 -4.64 -27.20 27.03
C PHE A 318 -5.77 -28.19 27.29
N ALA A 319 -5.87 -28.73 28.51
CA ALA A 319 -6.93 -29.65 28.88
C ALA A 319 -8.32 -28.98 28.75
N PHE A 320 -8.45 -27.74 29.23
CA PHE A 320 -9.69 -26.97 29.12
C PHE A 320 -10.10 -26.71 27.66
N ALA A 321 -9.15 -26.29 26.81
CA ALA A 321 -9.41 -26.04 25.40
C ALA A 321 -9.79 -27.34 24.65
N GLN A 322 -9.11 -28.45 24.95
CA GLN A 322 -9.38 -29.75 24.36
C GLN A 322 -10.78 -30.27 24.71
N ASP A 323 -11.18 -30.16 25.98
CA ASP A 323 -12.51 -30.58 26.44
C ASP A 323 -13.60 -29.71 25.81
N ALA A 324 -13.42 -28.38 25.79
CA ALA A 324 -14.39 -27.47 25.18
C ALA A 324 -14.57 -27.70 23.67
N ILE A 325 -13.49 -27.99 22.94
CA ILE A 325 -13.55 -28.33 21.51
C ILE A 325 -14.26 -29.68 21.30
N SER A 326 -14.00 -30.67 22.17
CA SER A 326 -14.65 -31.97 22.11
C SER A 326 -16.16 -31.86 22.34
N ASP A 327 -16.58 -31.07 23.33
CA ASP A 327 -17.98 -30.77 23.62
C ASP A 327 -18.68 -30.07 22.44
N LEU A 328 -18.01 -29.11 21.80
CA LEU A 328 -18.52 -28.45 20.60
C LEU A 328 -18.72 -29.45 19.46
N ASN A 329 -17.77 -30.34 19.22
CA ASN A 329 -17.88 -31.38 18.19
C ASN A 329 -19.07 -32.32 18.45
N ILE A 330 -19.27 -32.73 19.70
CA ILE A 330 -20.43 -33.57 20.08
C ILE A 330 -21.73 -32.82 19.81
N LYS A 331 -21.83 -31.55 20.22
CA LYS A 331 -23.03 -30.71 19.99
C LYS A 331 -23.33 -30.53 18.51
N PHE A 332 -22.32 -30.30 17.66
CA PHE A 332 -22.50 -30.19 16.22
C PHE A 332 -22.91 -31.51 15.57
N ASN A 333 -22.35 -32.65 16.00
CA ASN A 333 -22.73 -33.97 15.50
C ASN A 333 -24.16 -34.35 15.90
N MET A 334 -24.60 -33.97 17.10
CA MET A 334 -25.99 -34.11 17.53
C MET A 334 -26.92 -33.20 16.71
N TYR A 335 -26.53 -31.95 16.46
CA TYR A 335 -27.30 -31.04 15.61
C TYR A 335 -27.45 -31.57 14.18
N ALA A 336 -26.42 -32.22 13.63
CA ALA A 336 -26.45 -32.79 12.28
C ALA A 336 -27.35 -34.03 12.17
N THR A 337 -27.54 -34.78 13.26
CA THR A 337 -28.39 -35.99 13.28
C THR A 337 -29.88 -35.67 13.46
N PHE A 338 -30.24 -34.52 14.05
CA PHE A 338 -31.64 -34.09 14.21
C PHE A 338 -32.32 -33.56 12.93
N PHE A 339 -31.57 -33.39 11.83
CA PHE A 339 -32.10 -32.90 10.54
C PHE A 339 -32.22 -34.00 9.45
N ILE A 340 -32.19 -35.29 9.83
CA ILE A 340 -32.38 -36.43 8.90
C ILE A 340 -33.72 -37.16 9.12
N TYR A 341 -34.74 -36.49 9.69
CA TYR A 341 -36.13 -36.97 9.65
C TYR A 341 -37.08 -35.89 9.16
#